data_AF-X8APS6-F1
#
_entry.id   AF-X8APS6-F1
#
_cell.length_a   1.000
_cell.length_b   1.000
_cell.length_c   1.000
_cell.angle_alpha   90.00
_cell.angle_beta   90.00
_cell.angle_gamma   90.00
#
_symmetry.space_group_name_H-M   'P 1'
#
loop_
_entity.id
_entity.type
_entity.pdbx_description
1 polymer ?
#
loop_
_entity_poly.entity_id
_entity_poly.type
_entity_poly.pdbx_seq_one_letter_code
_entity_poly.pdbx_strand_id
1 'polypeptide(L)'
;MTTTDPTTDLVSDARRVDAAGAAQVLSDASAIGVVCHVFPDADTIGAGLALALVLDRCGKQVQVSFAAPAVLPESLRSLPGGWLMVEPDDMRRDVDVAVTVDIPSLNRLGGLGDLATTGRQLLVIDHHASNQLFGTANYVDPSADSTTMLVAELLDAWGEPIDVDVAHCLYAGLITDTGSFRWPLPAPTGWRPPGRARCGQRRSQQDAAGHPSVRLAVDAVAGAGSRSCCPTRW
;
A
#
# COMPACT_ATOMS: atom_id res chain seq x y z
N MET A 1 -4.45 -7.01 -46.41
CA MET A 1 -3.45 -6.86 -45.33
C MET A 1 -4.04 -5.88 -44.35
N THR A 2 -4.73 -6.41 -43.34
CA THR A 2 -5.36 -5.60 -42.28
C THR A 2 -4.38 -5.61 -41.11
N THR A 3 -3.84 -4.45 -40.78
CA THR A 3 -2.89 -4.26 -39.68
C THR A 3 -3.63 -4.51 -38.38
N THR A 4 -3.32 -5.61 -37.69
CA THR A 4 -3.82 -5.90 -36.35
C THR A 4 -3.00 -5.11 -35.35
N ASP A 5 -3.62 -4.13 -34.72
CA ASP A 5 -3.05 -3.38 -33.58
C ASP A 5 -2.85 -4.37 -32.41
N PRO A 6 -1.63 -4.52 -31.85
CA PRO A 6 -1.34 -5.54 -30.83
C PRO A 6 -1.89 -5.20 -29.42
N THR A 7 -2.73 -4.17 -29.29
CA THR A 7 -3.11 -3.58 -28.00
C THR A 7 -4.38 -4.16 -27.38
N THR A 8 -5.09 -5.07 -28.05
CA THR A 8 -6.48 -5.43 -27.68
C THR A 8 -6.64 -6.79 -26.98
N ASP A 9 -5.58 -7.58 -26.80
CA ASP A 9 -5.67 -8.93 -26.19
C ASP A 9 -5.28 -9.00 -24.70
N LEU A 10 -5.26 -7.87 -23.97
CA LEU A 10 -4.76 -7.83 -22.58
C LEU A 10 -5.80 -8.11 -21.48
N VAL A 11 -7.06 -8.46 -21.80
CA VAL A 11 -8.17 -8.27 -20.84
C VAL A 11 -9.03 -9.51 -20.54
N SER A 12 -8.59 -10.75 -20.83
CA SER A 12 -9.45 -11.92 -20.59
C SER A 12 -9.55 -12.40 -19.14
N ASP A 13 -8.62 -12.03 -18.25
CA ASP A 13 -8.52 -12.58 -16.87
C ASP A 13 -8.44 -11.52 -15.74
N ALA A 14 -8.70 -10.25 -16.02
CA ALA A 14 -8.65 -9.19 -15.00
C ALA A 14 -9.81 -9.31 -14.00
N ARG A 15 -9.61 -10.05 -12.89
CA ARG A 15 -10.61 -10.18 -11.82
C ARG A 15 -10.40 -9.14 -10.72
N ARG A 16 -11.49 -8.58 -10.22
CA ARG A 16 -11.48 -7.87 -8.92
C ARG A 16 -11.44 -8.90 -7.79
N VAL A 17 -10.67 -8.61 -6.75
CA VAL A 17 -10.60 -9.43 -5.54
C VAL A 17 -10.84 -8.55 -4.32
N ASP A 18 -11.34 -9.15 -3.24
CA ASP A 18 -11.41 -8.53 -1.92
C ASP A 18 -10.10 -8.75 -1.15
N ALA A 19 -10.04 -8.24 0.09
CA ALA A 19 -8.88 -8.37 0.97
C ALA A 19 -8.46 -9.84 1.18
N ALA A 20 -9.43 -10.74 1.38
CA ALA A 20 -9.17 -12.18 1.55
C ALA A 20 -8.63 -12.83 0.27
N GLY A 21 -9.17 -12.46 -0.90
CA GLY A 21 -8.68 -12.92 -2.19
C GLY A 21 -7.27 -12.42 -2.50
N ALA A 22 -6.94 -11.19 -2.12
CA ALA A 22 -5.58 -10.66 -2.21
C ALA A 22 -4.62 -11.39 -1.27
N ALA A 23 -5.02 -11.63 -0.01
CA ALA A 23 -4.26 -12.42 0.95
C ALA A 23 -3.99 -13.85 0.45
N GLN A 24 -4.99 -14.50 -0.17
CA GLN A 24 -4.81 -15.83 -0.75
C GLN A 24 -3.75 -15.86 -1.85
N VAL A 25 -3.76 -14.87 -2.77
CA VAL A 25 -2.74 -14.74 -3.82
C VAL A 25 -1.34 -14.64 -3.22
N LEU A 26 -1.17 -13.87 -2.15
CA LEU A 26 0.10 -13.72 -1.47
C LEU A 26 0.49 -14.97 -0.68
N SER A 27 -0.47 -15.66 -0.08
CA SER A 27 -0.26 -16.90 0.67
C SER A 27 0.28 -18.01 -0.21
N ASP A 28 -0.23 -18.16 -1.44
CA ASP A 28 0.17 -19.21 -2.38
C ASP A 28 1.56 -18.99 -3.01
N ALA A 29 2.06 -17.75 -3.00
CA ALA A 29 3.36 -17.40 -3.57
C ALA A 29 4.53 -17.60 -2.60
N SER A 30 5.68 -18.03 -3.13
CA SER A 30 6.95 -18.13 -2.39
C SER A 30 7.90 -16.97 -2.71
N ALA A 31 7.94 -16.55 -3.98
CA ALA A 31 8.76 -15.46 -4.50
C ALA A 31 7.89 -14.27 -4.92
N ILE A 32 8.12 -13.10 -4.32
CA ILE A 32 7.24 -11.94 -4.47
C ILE A 32 8.06 -10.70 -4.81
N GLY A 33 7.67 -10.02 -5.90
CA GLY A 33 8.24 -8.74 -6.28
C GLY A 33 7.24 -7.61 -6.04
N VAL A 34 7.51 -6.72 -5.08
CA VAL A 34 6.66 -5.56 -4.80
C VAL A 34 7.20 -4.34 -5.55
N VAL A 35 6.37 -3.75 -6.40
CA VAL A 35 6.70 -2.61 -7.24
C VAL A 35 5.95 -1.38 -6.76
N CYS A 36 6.72 -0.34 -6.44
CA CYS A 36 6.25 1.00 -6.12
C CYS A 36 6.35 1.91 -7.35
N HIS A 37 5.55 2.98 -7.41
CA HIS A 37 5.56 3.85 -8.58
C HIS A 37 6.84 4.68 -8.73
N VAL A 38 7.13 5.12 -9.95
CA VAL A 38 8.15 6.15 -10.22
C VAL A 38 7.89 7.43 -9.42
N PHE A 39 8.95 8.09 -8.97
CA PHE A 39 8.91 9.22 -8.04
C PHE A 39 8.09 8.89 -6.79
N PRO A 40 8.53 7.90 -6.01
CA PRO A 40 7.75 7.36 -4.91
C PRO A 40 7.49 8.42 -3.82
N ASP A 41 6.29 8.37 -3.26
CA ASP A 41 5.93 9.06 -2.03
C ASP A 41 5.85 8.06 -0.85
N ALA A 42 5.31 8.52 0.28
CA ALA A 42 5.21 7.70 1.47
C ALA A 42 4.09 6.64 1.39
N ASP A 43 3.08 6.81 0.54
CA ASP A 43 1.99 5.82 0.46
C ASP A 43 2.45 4.58 -0.29
N THR A 44 3.03 4.75 -1.48
CA THR A 44 3.56 3.60 -2.23
C THR A 44 4.69 2.88 -1.48
N ILE A 45 5.61 3.62 -0.85
CA ILE A 45 6.74 3.00 -0.11
C ILE A 45 6.26 2.43 1.22
N GLY A 46 5.40 3.13 1.94
CA GLY A 46 4.80 2.64 3.18
C GLY A 46 4.00 1.37 2.96
N ALA A 47 3.15 1.33 1.94
CA ALA A 47 2.38 0.15 1.57
C ALA A 47 3.30 -1.01 1.18
N GLY A 48 4.30 -0.75 0.33
CA GLY A 48 5.24 -1.76 -0.12
C GLY A 48 6.08 -2.37 0.99
N LEU A 49 6.66 -1.53 1.85
CA LEU A 49 7.48 -1.98 2.98
C LEU A 49 6.65 -2.66 4.08
N ALA A 50 5.46 -2.15 4.41
CA ALA A 50 4.56 -2.79 5.37
C ALA A 50 4.21 -4.21 4.94
N LEU A 51 3.84 -4.37 3.66
CA LEU A 51 3.55 -5.69 3.09
C LEU A 51 4.79 -6.59 3.09
N ALA A 52 5.93 -6.07 2.63
CA ALA A 52 7.17 -6.83 2.55
C ALA A 52 7.68 -7.31 3.93
N LEU A 53 7.57 -6.49 4.98
CA LEU A 53 7.90 -6.89 6.35
C LEU A 53 7.06 -8.08 6.83
N VAL A 54 5.78 -8.14 6.46
CA VAL A 54 4.93 -9.29 6.78
C VAL A 54 5.36 -10.50 5.97
N LEU A 55 5.53 -10.35 4.65
CA LEU A 55 5.91 -11.44 3.75
C LEU A 55 7.25 -12.08 4.16
N ASP A 56 8.24 -11.27 4.54
CA ASP A 56 9.54 -11.73 5.05
C ASP A 56 9.38 -12.54 6.35
N ARG A 57 8.55 -12.08 7.29
CA ARG A 57 8.22 -12.82 8.53
C ARG A 57 7.51 -14.15 8.25
N CYS A 58 6.69 -14.22 7.20
CA CYS A 58 6.07 -15.46 6.71
C CYS A 58 7.06 -16.40 5.99
N GLY A 59 8.35 -16.03 5.88
CA GLY A 59 9.39 -16.84 5.23
C GLY A 59 9.39 -16.78 3.70
N LYS A 60 8.74 -15.77 3.11
CA LYS A 60 8.66 -15.58 1.65
C LYS A 60 9.88 -14.80 1.16
N GLN A 61 10.30 -15.05 -0.07
CA GLN A 61 11.37 -14.30 -0.72
C GLN A 61 10.80 -13.03 -1.34
N VAL A 62 10.88 -11.92 -0.61
CA VAL A 62 10.31 -10.63 -1.04
C VAL A 62 11.39 -9.61 -1.39
N GLN A 63 11.16 -8.85 -2.44
CA GLN A 63 11.96 -7.68 -2.83
C GLN A 63 11.03 -6.51 -3.14
N VAL A 64 11.43 -5.30 -2.73
CA VAL A 64 10.71 -4.06 -3.01
C VAL A 64 11.55 -3.18 -3.93
N SER A 65 10.95 -2.60 -4.97
CA SER A 65 11.68 -1.69 -5.87
C SER A 65 10.78 -0.62 -6.47
N PHE A 66 11.41 0.47 -6.91
CA PHE A 66 10.82 1.50 -7.76
C PHE A 66 11.81 1.85 -8.88
N ALA A 67 11.33 2.32 -10.03
CA ALA A 67 12.21 2.46 -11.20
C ALA A 67 12.97 3.79 -11.26
N ALA A 68 12.46 4.85 -10.64
CA ALA A 68 13.08 6.17 -10.65
C ALA A 68 12.58 7.03 -9.49
N PRO A 69 13.36 7.98 -8.96
CA PRO A 69 14.78 8.24 -9.26
C PRO A 69 15.69 7.09 -8.80
N ALA A 70 16.99 7.14 -9.10
CA ALA A 70 17.94 6.09 -8.69
C ALA A 70 18.16 5.99 -7.17
N VAL A 71 17.65 6.94 -6.40
CA VAL A 71 17.91 7.02 -4.96
C VAL A 71 16.61 7.37 -4.25
N LEU A 72 16.29 6.60 -3.21
CA LEU A 72 15.12 6.87 -2.38
C LEU A 72 15.24 8.26 -1.70
N PRO A 73 14.18 9.10 -1.75
CA PRO A 73 14.14 10.36 -1.04
C PRO A 73 14.51 10.20 0.44
N GLU A 74 15.32 11.12 0.97
CA GLU A 74 15.86 11.02 2.34
C GLU A 74 14.78 10.90 3.40
N SER A 75 13.64 11.58 3.22
CA SER A 75 12.48 11.53 4.13
C SER A 75 11.85 10.15 4.25
N LEU A 76 12.03 9.27 3.25
CA LEU A 76 11.45 7.92 3.23
C LEU A 76 12.42 6.86 3.76
N ARG A 77 13.71 7.19 3.93
CA ARG A 77 14.73 6.24 4.40
C ARG A 77 14.59 5.85 5.86
N SER A 78 13.80 6.59 6.63
CA SER A 78 13.50 6.25 8.03
C SER A 78 12.46 5.14 8.18
N LEU A 79 11.80 4.73 7.09
CA LEU A 79 10.82 3.66 7.13
C LEU A 79 11.50 2.31 7.38
N PRO A 80 10.99 1.49 8.33
CA PRO A 80 11.48 0.14 8.55
C PRO A 80 11.39 -0.74 7.30
N GLY A 81 12.28 -1.74 7.18
CA GLY A 81 12.26 -2.66 6.04
C GLY A 81 13.09 -2.22 4.83
N GLY A 82 13.86 -1.12 4.93
CA GLY A 82 14.72 -0.65 3.83
C GLY A 82 15.73 -1.67 3.31
N TRP A 83 16.08 -2.71 4.09
CA TRP A 83 16.94 -3.82 3.65
C TRP A 83 16.26 -4.78 2.66
N LEU A 84 14.94 -4.72 2.53
CA LEU A 84 14.16 -5.46 1.53
C LEU A 84 14.12 -4.73 0.18
N MET A 85 14.59 -3.48 0.16
CA MET A 85 14.65 -2.69 -1.06
C MET A 85 15.88 -3.07 -1.89
N VAL A 86 15.67 -3.23 -3.19
CA VAL A 86 16.71 -3.47 -4.17
C VAL A 86 16.64 -2.42 -5.27
N GLU A 87 17.76 -2.23 -5.98
CA GLU A 87 17.76 -1.41 -7.19
C GLU A 87 16.92 -2.10 -8.29
N PRO A 88 16.29 -1.34 -9.21
CA PRO A 88 15.39 -1.91 -10.21
C PRO A 88 16.05 -2.94 -11.14
N ASP A 89 17.35 -2.79 -11.39
CA ASP A 89 18.16 -3.72 -12.19
C ASP A 89 18.50 -5.02 -11.42
N ASP A 90 18.52 -4.97 -10.09
CA ASP A 90 18.81 -6.11 -9.21
C ASP A 90 17.53 -6.87 -8.79
N MET A 91 16.36 -6.30 -9.06
CA MET A 91 15.09 -6.95 -8.76
C MET A 91 14.92 -8.23 -9.59
N ARG A 92 14.62 -9.33 -8.92
CA ARG A 92 14.48 -10.64 -9.58
C ARG A 92 13.26 -10.65 -10.51
N ARG A 93 13.36 -11.38 -11.62
CA ARG A 93 12.27 -11.52 -12.62
C ARG A 93 11.56 -12.87 -12.58
N ASP A 94 12.09 -13.81 -11.81
CA ASP A 94 11.56 -15.15 -11.54
C ASP A 94 10.71 -15.15 -10.26
N VAL A 95 9.75 -14.23 -10.17
CA VAL A 95 8.77 -14.18 -9.08
C VAL A 95 7.53 -15.02 -9.41
N ASP A 96 6.91 -15.60 -8.39
CA ASP A 96 5.62 -16.29 -8.53
C ASP A 96 4.51 -15.24 -8.76
N VAL A 97 4.58 -14.13 -8.02
CA VAL A 97 3.67 -12.99 -8.15
C VAL A 97 4.41 -11.66 -8.09
N ALA A 98 4.07 -10.76 -9.01
CA ALA A 98 4.38 -9.35 -8.90
C ALA A 98 3.22 -8.62 -8.21
N VAL A 99 3.52 -7.68 -7.33
CA VAL A 99 2.54 -6.88 -6.59
C VAL A 99 2.81 -5.42 -6.92
N THR A 100 1.79 -4.67 -7.35
CA THR A 100 1.91 -3.23 -7.52
C THR A 100 1.13 -2.54 -6.42
N VAL A 101 1.77 -1.60 -5.74
CA VAL A 101 1.15 -0.83 -4.66
C VAL A 101 1.08 0.65 -5.04
N ASP A 102 -0.11 1.22 -5.01
CA ASP A 102 -0.37 2.63 -5.32
C ASP A 102 -0.01 3.03 -6.77
N ILE A 103 -0.38 2.15 -7.72
CA ILE A 103 -0.05 2.33 -9.15
C ILE A 103 -1.34 2.24 -9.97
N PRO A 104 -1.87 3.36 -10.50
CA PRO A 104 -3.10 3.33 -11.29
C PRO A 104 -2.94 2.78 -12.70
N SER A 105 -1.71 2.76 -13.24
CA SER A 105 -1.47 2.43 -14.65
C SER A 105 -0.05 1.96 -14.92
N LEU A 106 0.12 1.11 -15.94
CA LEU A 106 1.41 0.47 -16.30
C LEU A 106 2.56 1.47 -16.53
N ASN A 107 2.26 2.66 -17.05
CA ASN A 107 3.28 3.70 -17.28
C ASN A 107 4.00 4.16 -15.98
N ARG A 108 3.37 4.01 -14.81
CA ARG A 108 3.91 4.41 -13.51
C ARG A 108 4.89 3.37 -12.95
N LEU A 109 5.01 2.19 -13.56
CA LEU A 109 6.02 1.17 -13.23
C LEU A 109 7.42 1.55 -13.72
N GLY A 110 7.53 2.42 -14.73
CA GLY A 110 8.81 2.79 -15.34
C GLY A 110 9.57 1.58 -15.89
N GLY A 111 10.87 1.50 -15.59
CA GLY A 111 11.76 0.41 -16.02
C GLY A 111 11.43 -0.98 -15.47
N LEU A 112 10.47 -1.09 -14.54
CA LEU A 112 10.01 -2.36 -13.96
C LEU A 112 8.75 -2.91 -14.64
N GLY A 113 8.32 -2.31 -15.76
CA GLY A 113 7.11 -2.74 -16.48
C GLY A 113 7.13 -4.19 -16.97
N ASP A 114 8.31 -4.80 -17.09
CA ASP A 114 8.45 -6.19 -17.53
C ASP A 114 7.95 -7.22 -16.48
N LEU A 115 7.80 -6.81 -15.20
CA LEU A 115 7.15 -7.60 -14.17
C LEU A 115 5.62 -7.66 -14.33
N ALA A 116 5.03 -6.73 -15.09
CA ALA A 116 3.59 -6.63 -15.32
C ALA A 116 3.15 -7.15 -16.70
N THR A 117 3.94 -8.04 -17.32
CA THR A 117 3.63 -8.62 -18.63
C THR A 117 2.58 -9.73 -18.55
N THR A 118 1.85 -9.94 -19.65
CA THR A 118 0.90 -11.03 -19.83
C THR A 118 1.48 -12.40 -19.49
N GLY A 119 0.70 -13.24 -18.80
CA GLY A 119 1.08 -14.60 -18.42
C GLY A 119 1.78 -14.73 -17.06
N ARG A 120 2.04 -13.62 -16.37
CA ARG A 120 2.53 -13.59 -14.98
C ARG A 120 1.38 -13.27 -14.02
N GLN A 121 1.43 -13.82 -12.81
CA GLN A 121 0.51 -13.43 -11.76
C GLN A 121 0.86 -12.01 -11.29
N LEU A 122 -0.12 -11.12 -11.36
CA LEU A 122 0.00 -9.71 -11.01
C LEU A 122 -1.15 -9.32 -10.08
N LEU A 123 -0.81 -8.94 -8.85
CA LEU A 123 -1.73 -8.39 -7.86
C LEU A 123 -1.59 -6.86 -7.84
N VAL A 124 -2.68 -6.14 -8.12
CA VAL A 124 -2.75 -4.68 -8.04
C VAL A 124 -3.48 -4.30 -6.76
N ILE A 125 -2.83 -3.50 -5.90
CA ILE A 125 -3.39 -2.90 -4.70
C ILE A 125 -3.32 -1.38 -4.87
N ASP A 126 -4.47 -0.72 -4.96
CA ASP A 126 -4.51 0.71 -5.27
C ASP A 126 -5.82 1.36 -4.83
N HIS A 127 -5.78 2.62 -4.43
CA HIS A 127 -6.95 3.42 -4.06
C HIS A 127 -7.31 4.50 -5.11
N HIS A 128 -6.57 4.60 -6.21
CA HIS A 128 -6.89 5.59 -7.24
C HIS A 128 -8.19 5.24 -8.01
N ALA A 129 -9.12 6.19 -8.09
CA ALA A 129 -10.31 6.07 -8.94
C ALA A 129 -9.98 5.90 -10.44
N SER A 130 -8.79 6.33 -10.87
CA SER A 130 -8.30 6.21 -12.24
C SER A 130 -7.61 4.87 -12.56
N ASN A 131 -7.58 3.92 -11.62
CA ASN A 131 -6.90 2.64 -11.82
C ASN A 131 -7.45 1.88 -13.03
N GLN A 132 -6.54 1.33 -13.85
CA GLN A 132 -6.86 0.67 -15.12
C GLN A 132 -7.18 -0.83 -14.99
N LEU A 133 -7.14 -1.39 -13.79
CA LEU A 133 -7.35 -2.81 -13.50
C LEU A 133 -6.47 -3.74 -14.36
N PHE A 134 -5.18 -3.39 -14.46
CA PHE A 134 -4.23 -4.07 -15.33
C PHE A 134 -3.67 -5.38 -14.75
N GLY A 135 -4.06 -5.75 -13.53
CA GLY A 135 -3.65 -6.97 -12.84
C GLY A 135 -4.45 -8.19 -13.25
N THR A 136 -3.87 -9.37 -13.02
CA THR A 136 -4.62 -10.64 -13.00
C THR A 136 -5.51 -10.75 -11.75
N ALA A 137 -5.19 -10.01 -10.69
CA ALA A 137 -6.01 -9.82 -9.50
C ALA A 137 -5.94 -8.35 -9.09
N ASN A 138 -7.08 -7.70 -8.89
CA ASN A 138 -7.16 -6.27 -8.63
C ASN A 138 -7.93 -6.02 -7.34
N TYR A 139 -7.21 -5.69 -6.27
CA TYR A 139 -7.77 -5.22 -5.01
C TYR A 139 -7.72 -3.69 -4.99
N VAL A 140 -8.79 -3.09 -5.51
CA VAL A 140 -8.85 -1.64 -5.75
C VAL A 140 -10.12 -1.07 -5.13
N ASP A 141 -9.93 -0.18 -4.15
CA ASP A 141 -11.01 0.55 -3.47
C ASP A 141 -10.78 2.06 -3.50
N PRO A 142 -11.46 2.78 -4.41
CA PRO A 142 -11.37 4.24 -4.50
C PRO A 142 -11.94 5.02 -3.31
N SER A 143 -12.58 4.35 -2.35
CA SER A 143 -13.13 5.00 -1.16
C SER A 143 -12.15 5.08 0.00
N ALA A 144 -11.01 4.37 -0.08
CA ALA A 144 -9.97 4.40 0.93
C ALA A 144 -9.11 5.67 0.83
N ASP A 145 -8.70 6.20 1.99
CA ASP A 145 -7.91 7.44 2.03
C ASP A 145 -6.45 7.25 1.55
N SER A 146 -5.95 6.01 1.46
CA SER A 146 -4.57 5.67 1.04
C SER A 146 -4.45 4.17 0.69
N THR A 147 -3.46 3.79 -0.10
CA THR A 147 -3.14 2.38 -0.38
C THR A 147 -2.66 1.66 0.89
N THR A 148 -1.98 2.35 1.80
CA THR A 148 -1.64 1.80 3.12
C THR A 148 -2.86 1.33 3.92
N MET A 149 -4.05 1.95 3.77
CA MET A 149 -5.27 1.43 4.40
C MET A 149 -5.71 0.08 3.80
N LEU A 150 -5.61 -0.09 2.49
CA LEU A 150 -5.90 -1.37 1.84
C LEU A 150 -4.92 -2.44 2.32
N VAL A 151 -3.64 -2.12 2.45
CA VAL A 151 -2.66 -3.06 3.00
C VAL A 151 -3.02 -3.46 4.43
N ALA A 152 -3.46 -2.52 5.28
CA ALA A 152 -3.90 -2.85 6.63
C ALA A 152 -5.09 -3.84 6.63
N GLU A 153 -6.13 -3.55 5.83
CA GLU A 153 -7.32 -4.43 5.69
C GLU A 153 -6.93 -5.82 5.17
N LEU A 154 -6.02 -5.88 4.19
CA LEU A 154 -5.48 -7.15 3.67
C LEU A 154 -4.80 -7.94 4.79
N LEU A 155 -3.93 -7.32 5.57
CA LEU A 155 -3.20 -7.99 6.65
C LEU A 155 -4.15 -8.54 7.72
N ASP A 156 -5.21 -7.81 8.06
CA ASP A 156 -6.24 -8.31 8.98
C ASP A 156 -7.03 -9.49 8.40
N ALA A 157 -7.40 -9.41 7.12
CA ALA A 157 -8.11 -10.49 6.44
C ALA A 157 -7.23 -11.75 6.34
N TRP A 158 -5.91 -11.57 6.25
CA TRP A 158 -4.93 -12.66 6.31
C TRP A 158 -4.72 -13.19 7.74
N GLY A 159 -5.02 -12.40 8.76
CA GLY A 159 -4.75 -12.73 10.16
C GLY A 159 -3.29 -12.50 10.57
N GLU A 160 -2.54 -11.71 9.80
CA GLU A 160 -1.15 -11.39 10.07
C GLU A 160 -1.02 -10.14 10.97
N PRO A 161 -0.15 -10.17 12.01
CA PRO A 161 -0.08 -9.09 12.98
C PRO A 161 0.63 -7.85 12.42
N ILE A 162 0.00 -6.69 12.67
CA ILE A 162 0.57 -5.36 12.47
C ILE A 162 1.37 -5.00 13.73
N ASP A 163 2.69 -5.15 13.68
CA ASP A 163 3.59 -4.70 14.74
C ASP A 163 3.97 -3.21 14.57
N VAL A 164 4.88 -2.72 15.40
CA VAL A 164 5.28 -1.31 15.39
C VAL A 164 5.95 -0.88 14.09
N ASP A 165 6.73 -1.77 13.45
CA ASP A 165 7.47 -1.44 12.23
C ASP A 165 6.52 -1.41 11.03
N VAL A 166 5.63 -2.40 10.96
CA VAL A 166 4.54 -2.41 9.97
C VAL A 166 3.63 -1.19 10.17
N ALA A 167 3.20 -0.91 11.41
CA ALA A 167 2.36 0.24 11.72
C ALA A 167 3.01 1.58 11.33
N HIS A 168 4.33 1.73 11.50
CA HIS A 168 5.05 2.94 11.11
C HIS A 168 4.98 3.15 9.60
N CYS A 169 5.23 2.10 8.81
CA CYS A 169 5.09 2.15 7.35
C CYS A 169 3.67 2.51 6.91
N LEU A 170 2.65 1.86 7.48
CA LEU A 170 1.25 2.16 7.19
C LEU A 170 0.87 3.60 7.55
N TYR A 171 1.36 4.10 8.69
CA TYR A 171 1.06 5.45 9.16
C TYR A 171 1.69 6.54 8.28
N ALA A 172 2.89 6.30 7.75
CA ALA A 172 3.58 7.27 6.90
C ALA A 172 2.81 7.55 5.60
N GLY A 173 2.26 6.51 4.97
CA GLY A 173 1.39 6.64 3.80
C GLY A 173 0.09 7.39 4.12
N LEU A 174 -0.63 6.91 5.14
CA LEU A 174 -1.90 7.50 5.56
C LEU A 174 -1.80 9.00 5.89
N ILE A 175 -0.73 9.42 6.60
CA ILE A 175 -0.52 10.84 6.88
C ILE A 175 -0.32 11.65 5.60
N THR A 176 0.40 11.09 4.62
CA THR A 176 0.79 11.84 3.42
C THR A 176 -0.41 12.10 2.54
N ASP A 177 -1.21 11.08 2.25
CA ASP A 177 -2.37 11.20 1.34
C ASP A 177 -3.51 12.00 1.94
N THR A 178 -3.70 11.91 3.26
CA THR A 178 -4.72 12.71 3.96
C THR A 178 -4.26 14.15 4.22
N GLY A 179 -3.02 14.51 3.85
CA GLY A 179 -2.42 15.82 4.12
C GLY A 179 -2.33 16.11 5.62
N SER A 180 -1.93 15.12 6.42
CA SER A 180 -2.00 15.13 7.88
C SER A 180 -3.44 15.27 8.40
N PHE A 181 -4.36 14.48 7.83
CA PHE A 181 -5.79 14.48 8.16
C PHE A 181 -6.51 15.82 7.92
N ARG A 182 -5.95 16.68 7.05
CA ARG A 182 -6.59 17.96 6.67
C ARG A 182 -7.71 17.75 5.68
N TRP A 183 -7.63 16.70 4.85
CA TRP A 183 -8.57 16.43 3.77
C TRP A 183 -9.05 14.97 3.81
N PRO A 184 -9.87 14.57 4.80
CA PRO A 184 -10.52 13.26 4.72
C PRO A 184 -11.41 13.22 3.47
N LEU A 185 -11.44 12.09 2.76
CA LEU A 185 -12.35 11.91 1.63
C LEU A 185 -13.80 12.21 2.08
N PRO A 186 -14.63 12.79 1.20
CA PRO A 186 -16.04 13.01 1.52
C PRO A 186 -16.69 11.64 1.79
N ALA A 187 -17.31 11.50 2.96
CA ALA A 187 -17.99 10.28 3.37
C ALA A 187 -18.95 9.77 2.27
N PRO A 188 -19.08 8.45 2.09
CA PRO A 188 -19.92 7.88 1.03
C PRO A 188 -21.35 8.44 1.09
N THR A 189 -21.91 8.71 -0.10
CA THR A 189 -23.25 9.26 -0.28
C THR A 189 -24.29 8.39 0.42
N GLY A 190 -24.86 8.89 1.52
CA GLY A 190 -25.83 8.17 2.35
C GLY A 190 -25.68 8.42 3.85
N TRP A 191 -24.52 8.92 4.30
CA TRP A 191 -24.31 9.27 5.70
C TRP A 191 -25.03 10.56 6.09
N ARG A 192 -26.05 10.46 6.94
CA ARG A 192 -26.67 11.59 7.65
C ARG A 192 -26.09 11.67 9.06
N PRO A 193 -25.31 12.72 9.41
CA PRO A 193 -24.88 12.89 10.78
C PRO A 193 -26.10 13.21 11.67
N PRO A 194 -26.19 12.65 12.90
CA PRO A 194 -27.19 13.06 13.84
C PRO A 194 -26.89 14.49 14.32
N GLY A 195 -27.85 15.40 14.18
CA GLY A 195 -28.00 16.62 14.99
C GLY A 195 -26.85 17.65 14.93
N ARG A 196 -27.18 18.83 14.39
CA ARG A 196 -26.37 20.07 14.42
C ARG A 196 -25.40 20.19 15.61
N ALA A 197 -24.10 20.22 15.31
CA ALA A 197 -23.09 20.88 16.14
C ALA A 197 -22.41 21.99 15.32
N ARG A 198 -22.13 23.09 16.01
CA ARG A 198 -21.81 24.42 15.46
C ARG A 198 -20.43 24.44 14.80
N CYS A 199 -20.30 25.38 13.85
CA CYS A 199 -19.03 25.88 13.32
C CYS A 199 -17.98 26.03 14.45
N GLY A 200 -16.80 25.40 14.29
CA GLY A 200 -15.62 25.70 15.11
C GLY A 200 -14.93 24.56 15.88
N GLN A 201 -15.21 23.28 15.61
CA GLN A 201 -14.42 22.18 16.18
C GLN A 201 -13.75 21.36 15.08
N ARG A 202 -12.41 21.27 15.19
CA ARG A 202 -11.55 20.34 14.45
C ARG A 202 -12.24 18.98 14.44
N ARG A 203 -12.53 18.43 13.25
CA ARG A 203 -12.75 16.98 13.11
C ARG A 203 -11.43 16.32 13.52
N SER A 204 -11.36 15.93 14.78
CA SER A 204 -10.27 15.15 15.33
C SER A 204 -10.22 13.79 14.63
N GLN A 205 -9.00 13.25 14.51
CA GLN A 205 -8.53 11.90 14.11
C GLN A 205 -9.47 10.69 14.29
N GLN A 206 -10.61 10.82 14.97
CA GLN A 206 -11.54 9.77 15.34
C GLN A 206 -12.42 9.25 14.19
N ASP A 207 -12.70 10.05 13.15
CA ASP A 207 -13.61 9.61 12.08
C ASP A 207 -12.90 8.70 11.04
N ALA A 208 -11.60 8.88 10.78
CA ALA A 208 -10.79 8.01 9.91
C ALA A 208 -10.30 6.73 10.64
N ALA A 209 -10.32 6.74 11.98
CA ALA A 209 -9.87 5.64 12.83
C ALA A 209 -10.98 4.62 13.19
N GLY A 210 -12.06 4.57 12.39
CA GLY A 210 -13.17 3.65 12.62
C GLY A 210 -12.83 2.17 12.39
N HIS A 211 -11.77 1.89 11.62
CA HIS A 211 -11.28 0.52 11.40
C HIS A 211 -10.34 0.10 12.54
N PRO A 212 -10.56 -1.06 13.20
CA PRO A 212 -9.81 -1.48 14.38
C PRO A 212 -8.28 -1.47 14.20
N SER A 213 -7.84 -1.77 12.99
CA SER A 213 -6.44 -1.95 12.56
C SER A 213 -5.75 -0.64 12.23
N VAL A 214 -6.48 0.31 11.64
CA VAL A 214 -6.02 1.71 11.49
C VAL A 214 -5.87 2.34 12.87
N ARG A 215 -6.82 2.07 13.76
CA ARG A 215 -6.73 2.51 15.15
C ARG A 215 -5.54 1.86 15.86
N LEU A 216 -5.26 0.58 15.62
CA LEU A 216 -4.09 -0.09 16.16
C LEU A 216 -2.78 0.52 15.65
N ALA A 217 -2.68 0.83 14.35
CA ALA A 217 -1.51 1.48 13.77
C ALA A 217 -1.30 2.90 14.32
N VAL A 218 -2.38 3.70 14.38
CA VAL A 218 -2.37 5.05 14.97
C VAL A 218 -2.02 4.99 16.47
N ASP A 219 -2.60 4.07 17.23
CA ASP A 219 -2.36 3.92 18.67
C ASP A 219 -0.97 3.35 18.97
N ALA A 220 -0.43 2.45 18.13
CA ALA A 220 0.92 1.92 18.23
C ALA A 220 1.98 3.02 18.02
N VAL A 221 1.80 3.86 17.00
CA VAL A 221 2.68 5.00 16.73
C VAL A 221 2.54 6.08 17.82
N ALA A 222 1.32 6.39 18.27
CA ALA A 222 1.09 7.35 19.35
C ALA A 222 1.63 6.88 20.71
N GLY A 223 1.57 5.58 21.00
CA GLY A 223 2.08 4.98 22.24
C GLY A 223 3.60 4.99 22.36
N ALA A 224 4.33 4.85 21.24
CA ALA A 224 5.79 4.86 21.19
C ALA A 224 6.40 6.24 21.57
N GLY A 225 5.69 7.34 21.33
CA GLY A 225 6.13 8.70 21.67
C GLY A 225 6.01 9.09 23.15
N SER A 226 5.42 8.23 24.01
CA SER A 226 5.13 8.57 25.42
C SER A 226 6.15 8.04 26.43
N ARG A 227 7.17 7.28 26.00
CA ARG A 227 8.20 6.74 26.90
C ARG A 227 9.57 7.37 26.63
N SER A 228 9.82 8.51 27.28
CA SER A 228 11.11 8.91 27.90
C SER A 228 11.33 10.43 27.84
N CYS A 229 11.00 11.11 28.94
CA CYS A 229 11.72 12.30 29.41
C CYS A 229 11.26 12.63 30.82
N CYS A 230 11.74 11.87 31.81
CA CYS A 230 11.79 12.35 33.18
C CYS A 230 13.09 11.82 33.78
N PRO A 231 14.16 12.63 33.91
CA PRO A 231 15.37 12.20 34.57
C PRO A 231 15.11 12.21 36.08
N THR A 232 15.13 11.04 36.69
CA THR A 232 15.22 10.88 38.14
C THR A 232 16.50 11.54 38.63
N ARG A 233 16.38 12.63 39.40
CA ARG A 233 17.45 13.11 40.28
C ARG A 233 17.34 12.38 41.61
N TRP A 234 18.49 11.89 42.05
CA TRP A 234 18.79 11.45 43.40
C TRP A 234 18.66 12.60 44.40
#